data_AF-A0A556N649-F1
#
_entry.id   AF-A0A556N649-F1
#
_cell.length_a   1.000
_cell.length_b   1.000
_cell.length_c   1.000
_cell.angle_alpha   90.00
_cell.angle_beta   90.00
_cell.angle_gamma   90.00
#
_symmetry.space_group_name_H-M   'P 1'
#
loop_
_entity.id
_entity.type
_entity.pdbx_description
1 polymer ?
#
loop_
_entity_poly.entity_id
_entity_poly.type
_entity_poly.pdbx_seq_one_letter_code
_entity_poly.pdbx_strand_id
1 'polypeptide(L)'
;MKPVIDLRKLEIYYKYGGDIDGLLKIGKKSDLDAFGSYLDETWSKITSLIQDIELIEKGLVSKEYEEKSINEIKSLCDKSAFEKLTKILSMNRISFLDIIKDYQSLADKAVKIFQNKYQVNNILEGWHSRKYEQTGKLPDEGLSFYAFHGIGLAAHFKDEIVDFDFAFFPEPRHDGFDLWRLTNFIQNQIAKYPEYEDNKKIEREFNDLIKNGVIAKPKLEFSTTLYFFKDTLNTELIEKTESKSANQNVLPKTKQNWWKKLFGD
;
A
#
# COMPACT_ATOMS: atom_id res chain seq x y z
N MET A 1 -28.08 -13.82 29.80
CA MET A 1 -26.87 -13.13 29.29
C MET A 1 -26.52 -13.83 27.98
N LYS A 2 -26.43 -13.14 26.84
CA LYS A 2 -26.11 -13.82 25.56
C LYS A 2 -24.73 -14.47 25.69
N PRO A 3 -24.54 -15.74 25.29
CA PRO A 3 -23.25 -16.39 25.36
C PRO A 3 -22.28 -15.65 24.43
N VAL A 4 -21.22 -15.10 25.01
CA VAL A 4 -20.14 -14.44 24.28
C VAL A 4 -19.16 -15.51 23.80
N ILE A 5 -18.83 -15.48 22.51
CA ILE A 5 -17.77 -16.29 21.91
C ILE A 5 -16.44 -15.65 22.33
N ASP A 6 -15.69 -16.35 23.16
CA ASP A 6 -14.36 -15.94 23.58
C ASP A 6 -13.28 -16.70 22.81
N LEU A 7 -12.03 -16.27 22.99
CA LEU A 7 -10.88 -16.89 22.32
C LEU A 7 -10.76 -18.39 22.64
N ARG A 8 -11.08 -18.82 23.87
CA ARG A 8 -10.97 -20.22 24.27
C ARG A 8 -11.99 -21.09 23.54
N LYS A 9 -13.22 -20.62 23.38
CA LYS A 9 -14.26 -21.34 22.62
C LYS A 9 -13.86 -21.50 21.15
N LEU A 10 -13.30 -20.44 20.54
CA LEU A 10 -12.77 -20.52 19.17
C LEU A 10 -11.61 -21.51 19.05
N GLU A 11 -10.68 -21.53 20.01
CA GLU A 11 -9.56 -22.47 20.00
C GLU A 11 -10.01 -23.92 20.13
N ILE A 12 -11.02 -24.17 20.94
CA ILE A 12 -11.63 -25.50 21.04
C ILE A 12 -12.28 -25.86 19.70
N TYR A 13 -13.04 -24.97 19.09
CA TYR A 13 -13.64 -25.21 17.78
C TYR A 13 -12.60 -25.65 16.73
N TYR A 14 -11.50 -24.88 16.61
CA TYR A 14 -10.42 -25.21 15.67
C TYR A 14 -9.69 -26.51 16.03
N LYS A 15 -9.49 -26.78 17.32
CA LYS A 15 -8.85 -28.02 17.79
C LYS A 15 -9.58 -29.28 17.32
N TYR A 16 -10.90 -29.24 17.25
CA TYR A 16 -11.72 -30.36 16.75
C TYR A 16 -12.11 -30.19 15.27
N GLY A 17 -11.52 -29.23 14.55
CA GLY A 17 -11.77 -29.03 13.12
C GLY A 17 -13.22 -28.69 12.78
N GLY A 18 -13.95 -28.07 13.71
CA GLY A 18 -15.39 -27.79 13.56
C GLY A 18 -16.32 -29.00 13.74
N ASP A 19 -15.79 -30.19 14.05
CA ASP A 19 -16.58 -31.39 14.32
C ASP A 19 -17.06 -31.45 15.78
N ILE A 20 -18.33 -31.11 16.00
CA ILE A 20 -18.96 -31.16 17.33
C ILE A 20 -19.07 -32.61 17.86
N ASP A 21 -19.27 -33.59 16.98
CA ASP A 21 -19.34 -35.00 17.38
C ASP A 21 -17.98 -35.47 17.90
N GLY A 22 -16.90 -34.99 17.29
CA GLY A 22 -15.53 -35.20 17.76
C GLY A 22 -15.34 -34.69 19.18
N LEU A 23 -15.80 -33.47 19.49
CA LEU A 23 -15.78 -32.93 20.84
C LEU A 23 -16.63 -33.77 21.82
N LEU A 24 -17.84 -34.18 21.43
CA LEU A 24 -18.74 -34.95 22.29
C LEU A 24 -18.23 -36.36 22.60
N LYS A 25 -17.56 -37.02 21.64
CA LYS A 25 -17.10 -38.41 21.77
C LYS A 25 -15.77 -38.54 22.50
N ILE A 26 -14.80 -37.69 22.16
CA ILE A 26 -13.41 -37.84 22.61
C ILE A 26 -12.84 -36.57 23.28
N GLY A 27 -13.68 -35.56 23.48
CA GLY A 27 -13.25 -34.28 24.03
C GLY A 27 -12.90 -34.31 25.51
N LYS A 28 -12.02 -33.40 25.91
CA LYS A 28 -11.72 -33.19 27.35
C LYS A 28 -12.95 -32.58 28.03
N LYS A 29 -13.21 -32.98 29.27
CA LYS A 29 -14.27 -32.36 30.10
C LYS A 29 -14.12 -30.84 30.18
N SER A 30 -12.88 -30.35 30.33
CA SER A 30 -12.58 -28.90 30.34
C SER A 30 -12.95 -28.16 29.07
N ASP A 31 -13.04 -28.86 27.94
CA ASP A 31 -13.40 -28.29 26.65
C ASP A 31 -14.93 -28.19 26.55
N LEU A 32 -15.65 -29.25 26.96
CA LEU A 32 -17.12 -29.25 27.08
C LEU A 32 -17.61 -28.20 28.07
N ASP A 33 -16.97 -28.13 29.25
CA ASP A 33 -17.29 -27.18 30.31
C ASP A 33 -17.14 -25.72 29.85
N ALA A 34 -16.28 -25.45 28.86
CA ALA A 34 -16.09 -24.11 28.31
C ALA A 34 -17.34 -23.57 27.59
N PHE A 35 -18.20 -24.46 27.06
CA PHE A 35 -19.45 -24.08 26.40
C PHE A 35 -20.67 -24.20 27.33
N GLY A 36 -20.60 -25.08 28.32
CA GLY A 36 -21.70 -25.32 29.26
C GLY A 36 -22.98 -25.79 28.55
N SER A 37 -24.13 -25.30 28.99
CA SER A 37 -25.44 -25.69 28.43
C SER A 37 -25.73 -25.13 27.03
N TYR A 38 -24.86 -24.28 26.49
CA TYR A 38 -25.05 -23.60 25.20
C TYR A 38 -24.13 -24.16 24.10
N LEU A 39 -23.65 -25.41 24.26
CA LEU A 39 -22.70 -26.03 23.33
C LEU A 39 -23.17 -25.97 21.89
N ASP A 40 -24.31 -26.57 21.57
CA ASP A 40 -24.80 -26.66 20.19
C ASP A 40 -25.08 -25.28 19.57
N GLU A 41 -25.70 -24.39 20.34
CA GLU A 41 -26.02 -23.03 19.90
C GLU A 41 -24.74 -22.22 19.62
N THR A 42 -23.76 -22.30 20.52
CA THR A 42 -22.50 -21.56 20.38
C THR A 42 -21.64 -22.14 19.26
N TRP A 43 -21.60 -23.47 19.13
CA TRP A 43 -20.86 -24.15 18.07
C TRP A 43 -21.41 -23.80 16.69
N SER A 44 -22.73 -23.87 16.53
CA SER A 44 -23.41 -23.51 15.28
C SER A 44 -23.16 -22.04 14.90
N LYS A 45 -23.19 -21.13 15.89
CA LYS A 45 -22.82 -19.72 15.68
C LYS A 45 -21.37 -19.57 15.21
N ILE A 46 -20.41 -20.23 15.85
CA ILE A 46 -19.01 -20.18 15.42
C ILE A 46 -18.87 -20.65 13.96
N THR A 47 -19.51 -21.76 13.59
CA THR A 47 -19.52 -22.26 12.21
C THR A 47 -20.06 -21.22 11.22
N SER A 48 -21.21 -20.60 11.54
CA SER A 48 -21.80 -19.56 10.68
C SER A 48 -20.89 -18.35 10.52
N LEU A 49 -20.27 -17.88 11.61
CA LEU A 49 -19.36 -16.73 11.56
C LEU A 49 -18.10 -17.03 10.72
N ILE A 50 -17.54 -18.24 10.83
CA ILE A 50 -16.39 -18.67 10.02
C ILE A 50 -16.77 -18.72 8.53
N GLN A 51 -17.95 -19.27 8.21
CA GLN A 51 -18.43 -19.31 6.84
C GLN A 51 -18.61 -17.91 6.24
N ASP A 52 -19.18 -16.97 7.01
CA ASP A 52 -19.31 -15.57 6.59
C ASP A 52 -17.95 -14.95 6.28
N ILE A 53 -16.94 -15.18 7.13
CA ILE A 53 -15.57 -14.69 6.94
C ILE A 53 -14.97 -15.25 5.65
N GLU A 54 -15.14 -16.55 5.37
CA GLU A 54 -14.65 -17.17 4.13
C GLU A 54 -15.33 -16.58 2.88
N LEU A 55 -16.62 -16.29 2.95
CA LEU A 55 -17.35 -15.69 1.85
C LEU A 55 -16.91 -14.24 1.59
N ILE A 56 -16.69 -13.46 2.66
CA ILE A 56 -16.14 -12.10 2.59
C ILE A 56 -14.72 -12.12 2.01
N GLU A 57 -13.86 -13.02 2.52
CA GLU A 57 -12.48 -13.15 2.06
C GLU A 57 -12.40 -13.45 0.55
N LYS A 58 -13.30 -14.30 0.05
CA LYS A 58 -13.35 -14.67 -1.37
C LYS A 58 -14.03 -13.61 -2.25
N GLY A 59 -14.50 -12.50 -1.68
CA GLY A 59 -15.22 -11.46 -2.41
C GLY A 59 -16.56 -11.93 -3.01
N LEU A 60 -17.19 -12.95 -2.41
CA LEU A 60 -18.41 -13.59 -2.92
C LEU A 60 -19.70 -12.94 -2.38
N VAL A 61 -19.59 -11.81 -1.70
CA VAL A 61 -20.69 -11.15 -1.00
C VAL A 61 -20.76 -9.67 -1.35
N SER A 62 -21.93 -9.06 -1.15
CA SER A 62 -22.10 -7.61 -1.29
C SER A 62 -21.47 -6.87 -0.11
N LYS A 63 -21.17 -5.57 -0.29
CA LYS A 63 -20.71 -4.69 0.81
C LYS A 63 -21.69 -4.65 1.98
N GLU A 64 -23.00 -4.63 1.70
CA GLU A 64 -24.04 -4.65 2.73
C GLU A 64 -23.98 -5.93 3.57
N TYR A 65 -23.76 -7.09 2.93
CA TYR A 65 -23.60 -8.36 3.62
C TYR A 65 -22.34 -8.36 4.50
N GLU A 66 -21.21 -7.90 3.95
CA GLU A 66 -19.95 -7.78 4.69
C GLU A 66 -20.12 -6.92 5.96
N GLU A 67 -20.69 -5.73 5.85
CA GLU A 67 -20.91 -4.84 6.98
C GLU A 67 -21.82 -5.48 8.03
N LYS A 68 -22.88 -6.16 7.60
CA LYS A 68 -23.80 -6.87 8.48
C LYS A 68 -23.09 -8.00 9.24
N SER A 69 -22.36 -8.87 8.53
CA SER A 69 -21.63 -9.99 9.14
C SER A 69 -20.53 -9.50 10.09
N ILE A 70 -19.76 -8.47 9.74
CA ILE A 70 -18.74 -7.90 10.64
C ILE A 70 -19.39 -7.36 11.94
N ASN A 71 -20.52 -6.67 11.83
CA ASN A 71 -21.26 -6.18 13.00
C ASN A 71 -21.80 -7.33 13.85
N GLU A 72 -22.28 -8.40 13.23
CA GLU A 72 -22.73 -9.61 13.93
C GLU A 72 -21.58 -10.28 14.68
N ILE A 73 -20.44 -10.53 14.04
CA ILE A 73 -19.23 -11.08 14.67
C ILE A 73 -18.84 -10.23 15.88
N LYS A 74 -18.81 -8.90 15.71
CA LYS A 74 -18.47 -7.96 16.79
C LYS A 74 -19.45 -8.01 17.96
N SER A 75 -20.72 -8.29 17.70
CA SER A 75 -21.75 -8.37 18.74
C SER A 75 -21.74 -9.70 19.52
N LEU A 76 -21.23 -10.77 18.90
CA LEU A 76 -21.21 -12.12 19.46
C LEU A 76 -19.88 -12.48 20.10
N CYS A 77 -18.78 -11.85 19.67
CA CYS A 77 -17.44 -12.16 20.12
C CYS A 77 -16.91 -11.19 21.19
N ASP A 78 -16.03 -11.67 22.05
CA ASP A 78 -15.13 -10.77 22.78
C ASP A 78 -14.08 -10.16 21.84
N LYS A 79 -13.32 -9.18 22.36
CA LYS A 79 -12.30 -8.48 21.57
C LYS A 79 -11.27 -9.44 20.96
N SER A 80 -10.78 -10.40 21.74
CA SER A 80 -9.72 -11.32 21.31
C SER A 80 -10.19 -12.32 20.26
N ALA A 81 -11.43 -12.81 20.39
CA ALA A 81 -12.09 -13.65 19.42
C ALA A 81 -12.37 -12.90 18.12
N PHE A 82 -12.89 -11.68 18.22
CA PHE A 82 -13.13 -10.80 17.07
C PHE A 82 -11.83 -10.55 16.29
N GLU A 83 -10.75 -10.16 16.98
CA GLU A 83 -9.44 -9.94 16.36
C GLU A 83 -8.92 -11.20 15.67
N LYS A 84 -9.03 -12.38 16.30
CA LYS A 84 -8.57 -13.65 15.70
C LYS A 84 -9.34 -14.00 14.43
N LEU A 85 -10.66 -13.86 14.44
CA LEU A 85 -11.53 -14.15 13.31
C LEU A 85 -11.31 -13.16 12.14
N THR A 86 -11.25 -11.87 12.44
CA THR A 86 -11.14 -10.81 11.42
C THR A 86 -9.71 -10.59 10.92
N LYS A 87 -8.70 -11.12 11.60
CA LYS A 87 -7.31 -11.08 11.12
C LYS A 87 -7.16 -11.63 9.71
N ILE A 88 -7.88 -12.69 9.36
CA ILE A 88 -7.84 -13.30 8.01
C ILE A 88 -8.32 -12.29 6.96
N LEU A 89 -9.38 -11.54 7.26
CA LEU A 89 -9.88 -10.47 6.39
C LEU A 89 -8.84 -9.37 6.17
N SER A 90 -8.04 -9.05 7.19
CA SER A 90 -6.97 -8.05 7.08
C SER A 90 -5.73 -8.53 6.32
N MET A 91 -5.48 -9.85 6.28
CA MET A 91 -4.27 -10.41 5.66
C MET A 91 -4.37 -10.50 4.12
N ASN A 92 -5.59 -10.52 3.57
CA ASN A 92 -5.83 -10.66 2.12
C ASN A 92 -6.31 -9.38 1.42
N ARG A 93 -6.50 -8.28 2.15
CA ARG A 93 -6.82 -6.97 1.53
C ARG A 93 -5.55 -6.23 1.17
N ILE A 94 -5.49 -5.77 -0.07
CA ILE A 94 -4.42 -4.89 -0.54
C ILE A 94 -4.53 -3.57 0.22
N SER A 95 -3.55 -3.29 1.07
CA SER A 95 -3.46 -2.00 1.76
C SER A 95 -2.96 -0.92 0.82
N PHE A 96 -3.20 0.34 1.14
CA PHE A 96 -2.68 1.45 0.34
C PHE A 96 -1.15 1.49 0.33
N LEU A 97 -0.50 0.98 1.39
CA LEU A 97 0.95 0.78 1.42
C LEU A 97 1.42 -0.26 0.40
N ASP A 98 0.65 -1.33 0.19
CA ASP A 98 0.97 -2.35 -0.81
C ASP A 98 0.86 -1.76 -2.22
N ILE A 99 -0.13 -0.91 -2.47
CA ILE A 99 -0.28 -0.18 -3.75
C ILE A 99 0.91 0.73 -4.01
N ILE A 100 1.37 1.50 -3.01
CA ILE A 100 2.55 2.36 -3.15
C ILE A 100 3.80 1.54 -3.48
N LYS A 101 3.99 0.39 -2.82
CA LYS A 101 5.13 -0.51 -3.11
C LYS A 101 5.05 -1.10 -4.52
N ASP A 102 3.84 -1.44 -4.98
CA ASP A 102 3.61 -1.95 -6.32
C ASP A 102 3.92 -0.88 -7.38
N TYR A 103 3.47 0.36 -7.17
CA TYR A 103 3.84 1.52 -7.98
C TYR A 103 5.37 1.69 -8.07
N GLN A 104 6.07 1.68 -6.93
CA GLN A 104 7.52 1.83 -6.88
C GLN A 104 8.25 0.67 -7.58
N SER A 105 7.76 -0.56 -7.41
CA SER A 105 8.28 -1.76 -8.07
C SER A 105 8.15 -1.65 -9.59
N LEU A 106 7.03 -1.14 -10.08
CA LEU A 106 6.82 -0.98 -11.52
C LEU A 106 7.68 0.15 -12.11
N ALA A 107 7.85 1.25 -11.39
CA ALA A 107 8.79 2.31 -11.75
C ALA A 107 10.23 1.78 -11.81
N ASP A 108 10.65 1.01 -10.80
CA ASP A 108 11.98 0.38 -10.76
C ASP A 108 12.21 -0.60 -11.91
N LYS A 109 11.20 -1.42 -12.23
CA LYS A 109 11.23 -2.30 -13.40
C LYS A 109 11.45 -1.50 -14.69
N ALA A 110 10.73 -0.40 -14.88
CA ALA A 110 10.89 0.46 -16.05
C ALA A 110 12.32 1.02 -16.12
N VAL A 111 12.86 1.56 -15.02
CA VAL A 111 14.24 2.07 -14.96
C VAL A 111 15.25 0.98 -15.33
N LYS A 112 15.15 -0.20 -14.73
CA LYS A 112 16.06 -1.33 -14.96
C LYS A 112 16.08 -1.79 -16.42
N ILE A 113 14.95 -1.76 -17.12
CA ILE A 113 14.89 -2.08 -18.55
C ILE A 113 15.83 -1.15 -19.34
N PHE A 114 15.75 0.16 -19.11
CA PHE A 114 16.63 1.12 -19.80
C PHE A 114 18.09 0.97 -19.39
N GLN A 115 18.35 0.80 -18.09
CA GLN A 115 19.72 0.62 -17.58
C GLN A 115 20.40 -0.60 -18.23
N ASN A 116 19.69 -1.74 -18.27
CA ASN A 116 20.22 -2.97 -18.85
C ASN A 116 20.33 -2.90 -20.37
N LYS A 117 19.31 -2.39 -21.06
CA LYS A 117 19.29 -2.37 -22.52
C LYS A 117 20.32 -1.41 -23.11
N TYR A 118 20.46 -0.22 -22.51
CA TYR A 118 21.32 0.84 -23.04
C TYR A 118 22.63 1.01 -22.26
N GLN A 119 22.87 0.18 -21.25
CA GLN A 119 24.08 0.22 -20.41
C GLN A 119 24.31 1.63 -19.84
N VAL A 120 23.25 2.18 -19.22
CA VAL A 120 23.24 3.51 -18.59
C VAL A 120 22.93 3.38 -17.11
N ASN A 121 23.52 4.24 -16.28
CA ASN A 121 23.15 4.32 -14.87
C ASN A 121 22.01 5.33 -14.65
N ASN A 122 22.11 6.50 -15.30
CA ASN A 122 21.11 7.56 -15.26
C ASN A 122 20.28 7.56 -16.55
N ILE A 123 19.03 7.11 -16.46
CA ILE A 123 18.18 6.99 -17.66
C ILE A 123 17.65 8.34 -18.16
N LEU A 124 17.64 9.38 -17.33
CA LEU A 124 17.25 10.73 -17.75
C LEU A 124 18.38 11.38 -18.56
N GLU A 125 19.62 11.19 -18.13
CA GLU A 125 20.80 11.61 -18.90
C GLU A 125 20.92 10.85 -20.22
N GLY A 126 20.65 9.54 -20.22
CA GLY A 126 20.61 8.73 -21.44
C GLY A 126 19.61 9.26 -22.47
N TRP A 127 18.44 9.72 -22.02
CA TRP A 127 17.45 10.36 -22.89
C TRP A 127 17.96 11.71 -23.43
N HIS A 128 18.42 12.61 -22.56
CA HIS A 128 18.90 13.94 -22.99
C HIS A 128 20.12 13.88 -23.92
N SER A 129 20.98 12.86 -23.75
CA SER A 129 22.11 12.57 -24.63
C SER A 129 21.73 11.82 -25.91
N ARG A 130 20.42 11.60 -26.15
CA ARG A 130 19.86 10.93 -27.33
C ARG A 130 20.31 9.48 -27.53
N LYS A 131 20.64 8.75 -26.44
CA LYS A 131 20.89 7.30 -26.51
C LYS A 131 19.64 6.51 -26.90
N TYR A 132 18.47 7.06 -26.61
CA TYR A 132 17.17 6.56 -27.03
C TYR A 132 16.20 7.71 -27.26
N GLU A 133 15.19 7.44 -28.06
CA GLU A 133 14.10 8.35 -28.38
C GLU A 133 13.26 8.71 -27.15
N GLN A 134 12.64 9.90 -27.19
CA GLN A 134 11.75 10.37 -26.13
C GLN A 134 10.53 9.47 -25.96
N THR A 135 9.95 8.99 -27.07
CA THR A 135 8.80 8.11 -27.08
C THR A 135 9.11 6.90 -27.94
N GLY A 136 8.84 5.70 -27.45
CA GLY A 136 9.23 4.48 -28.15
C GLY A 136 8.54 3.23 -27.64
N LYS A 137 9.03 2.07 -28.08
CA LYS A 137 8.57 0.74 -27.67
C LYS A 137 9.75 -0.18 -27.46
N LEU A 138 9.71 -1.03 -26.43
CA LEU A 138 10.71 -2.08 -26.19
C LEU A 138 9.97 -3.41 -25.94
N PRO A 139 9.28 -3.97 -26.95
CA PRO A 139 8.40 -5.13 -26.77
C PRO A 139 9.15 -6.37 -26.27
N ASP A 140 10.40 -6.56 -26.68
CA ASP A 140 11.25 -7.67 -26.22
C ASP A 140 11.58 -7.60 -24.72
N GLU A 141 11.48 -6.41 -24.11
CA GLU A 141 11.67 -6.17 -22.68
C GLU A 141 10.33 -6.13 -21.91
N GLY A 142 9.21 -6.38 -22.61
CA GLY A 142 7.86 -6.30 -22.05
C GLY A 142 7.29 -4.88 -21.93
N LEU A 143 7.96 -3.86 -22.49
CA LEU A 143 7.51 -2.46 -22.48
C LEU A 143 6.81 -2.13 -23.80
N SER A 144 5.47 -2.11 -23.78
CA SER A 144 4.63 -1.93 -24.96
C SER A 144 4.70 -0.51 -25.53
N PHE A 145 4.92 0.48 -24.65
CA PHE A 145 5.13 1.88 -24.98
C PHE A 145 5.83 2.60 -23.83
N TYR A 146 6.60 3.64 -24.16
CA TYR A 146 7.13 4.57 -23.17
C TYR A 146 7.17 6.00 -23.71
N ALA A 147 7.11 6.96 -22.79
CA ALA A 147 7.27 8.38 -23.09
C ALA A 147 7.99 9.10 -21.95
N PHE A 148 9.19 9.61 -22.24
CA PHE A 148 9.86 10.56 -21.36
C PHE A 148 9.17 11.93 -21.43
N HIS A 149 8.98 12.55 -20.28
CA HIS A 149 8.33 13.86 -20.13
C HIS A 149 9.01 14.63 -19.00
N GLY A 150 9.17 15.95 -19.12
CA GLY A 150 9.74 16.77 -18.04
C GLY A 150 10.99 16.15 -17.41
N ILE A 151 10.86 15.67 -16.16
CA ILE A 151 11.90 14.94 -15.43
C ILE A 151 11.49 13.49 -15.08
N GLY A 152 10.65 12.85 -15.89
CA GLY A 152 9.99 11.59 -15.60
C GLY A 152 9.79 10.69 -16.81
N LEU A 153 9.11 9.57 -16.58
CA LEU A 153 8.83 8.53 -17.56
C LEU A 153 7.43 7.94 -17.33
N ALA A 154 6.63 7.93 -18.39
CA ALA A 154 5.45 7.09 -18.50
C ALA A 154 5.82 5.78 -19.18
N ALA A 155 5.56 4.65 -18.52
CA ALA A 155 5.91 3.31 -18.96
C ALA A 155 4.65 2.44 -19.01
N HIS A 156 4.36 1.88 -20.18
CA HIS A 156 3.23 1.01 -20.42
C HIS A 156 3.75 -0.42 -20.60
N PHE A 157 3.33 -1.30 -19.71
CA PHE A 157 3.49 -2.74 -19.86
C PHE A 157 2.26 -3.30 -20.58
N LYS A 158 2.11 -4.62 -20.62
CA LYS A 158 0.94 -5.25 -21.25
C LYS A 158 -0.35 -4.93 -20.49
N ASP A 159 -0.32 -5.06 -19.17
CA ASP A 159 -1.50 -5.00 -18.31
C ASP A 159 -1.37 -3.93 -17.20
N GLU A 160 -0.29 -3.14 -17.20
CA GLU A 160 0.05 -2.20 -16.13
C GLU A 160 0.66 -0.92 -16.73
N ILE A 161 0.37 0.24 -16.11
CA ILE A 161 0.88 1.55 -16.54
C ILE A 161 1.42 2.29 -15.33
N VAL A 162 2.62 2.84 -15.42
CA VAL A 162 3.21 3.69 -14.39
C VAL A 162 3.72 5.00 -14.99
N ASP A 163 3.38 6.12 -14.33
CA ASP A 163 3.95 7.45 -14.58
C ASP A 163 4.65 7.90 -13.31
N PHE A 164 5.93 8.22 -13.42
CA PHE A 164 6.75 8.66 -12.31
C PHE A 164 7.71 9.77 -12.72
N ASP A 165 8.03 10.63 -11.76
CA ASP A 165 9.08 11.64 -11.88
C ASP A 165 10.33 11.21 -11.12
N PHE A 166 11.50 11.57 -11.65
CA PHE A 166 12.74 11.47 -10.91
C PHE A 166 12.84 12.59 -9.87
N ALA A 167 13.42 12.29 -8.71
CA ALA A 167 13.93 13.27 -7.75
C ALA A 167 15.43 13.06 -7.55
N PHE A 168 16.12 14.02 -6.94
CA PHE A 168 17.59 13.96 -6.84
C PHE A 168 18.06 14.06 -5.38
N PHE A 169 18.75 13.02 -4.88
CA PHE A 169 19.28 12.93 -3.50
C PHE A 169 20.58 12.10 -3.41
N PRO A 170 21.75 12.70 -3.21
CA PRO A 170 22.67 13.14 -4.27
C PRO A 170 22.68 12.37 -5.62
N GLU A 171 21.94 11.27 -5.75
CA GLU A 171 21.72 10.50 -6.97
C GLU A 171 20.24 10.53 -7.40
N PRO A 172 19.91 10.23 -8.66
CA PRO A 172 18.52 10.14 -9.12
C PRO A 172 17.75 9.03 -8.39
N ARG A 173 16.58 9.36 -7.87
CA ARG A 173 15.57 8.46 -7.30
C ARG A 173 14.32 8.47 -8.17
N HIS A 174 13.68 7.33 -8.30
CA HIS A 174 12.43 7.13 -9.07
C HIS A 174 11.30 6.54 -8.23
N ASP A 175 11.51 6.42 -6.93
CA ASP A 175 10.56 5.83 -5.99
C ASP A 175 9.71 6.88 -5.26
N GLY A 176 9.78 8.15 -5.69
CA GLY A 176 8.93 9.21 -5.20
C GLY A 176 7.55 9.17 -5.84
N PHE A 177 6.53 9.58 -5.10
CA PHE A 177 5.13 9.55 -5.56
C PHE A 177 4.34 10.74 -5.03
N ASP A 178 3.21 11.03 -5.66
CA ASP A 178 2.24 11.99 -5.18
C ASP A 178 0.81 11.44 -5.35
N LEU A 179 -0.17 12.14 -4.76
CA LEU A 179 -1.56 11.71 -4.81
C LEU A 179 -2.08 11.55 -6.24
N TRP A 180 -1.67 12.43 -7.16
CA TRP A 180 -2.14 12.40 -8.55
C TRP A 180 -1.61 11.16 -9.27
N ARG A 181 -0.32 10.85 -9.12
CA ARG A 181 0.31 9.67 -9.72
C ARG A 181 -0.25 8.37 -9.17
N LEU A 182 -0.42 8.27 -7.86
CA LEU A 182 -1.05 7.09 -7.24
C LEU A 182 -2.50 6.92 -7.68
N THR A 183 -3.26 8.02 -7.79
CA THR A 183 -4.64 7.96 -8.30
C THR A 183 -4.66 7.44 -9.74
N ASN A 184 -3.84 7.99 -10.63
CA ASN A 184 -3.79 7.52 -12.03
C ASN A 184 -3.30 6.07 -12.14
N PHE A 185 -2.29 5.70 -11.35
CA PHE A 185 -1.79 4.34 -11.28
C PHE A 185 -2.91 3.37 -10.90
N ILE A 186 -3.67 3.66 -9.85
CA ILE A 186 -4.79 2.81 -9.42
C ILE A 186 -5.87 2.73 -10.51
N GLN A 187 -6.28 3.87 -11.07
CA GLN A 187 -7.40 3.94 -12.01
C GLN A 187 -7.09 3.23 -13.35
N ASN A 188 -5.85 3.29 -13.83
CA ASN A 188 -5.44 2.60 -15.05
C ASN A 188 -5.44 1.07 -14.94
N GLN A 189 -5.49 0.53 -13.73
CA GLN A 189 -5.50 -0.90 -13.44
C GLN A 189 -6.51 -1.23 -12.32
N ILE A 190 -7.70 -0.61 -12.38
CA ILE A 190 -8.72 -0.70 -11.32
C ILE A 190 -9.16 -2.13 -11.01
N ALA A 191 -9.10 -3.04 -12.00
CA ALA A 191 -9.38 -4.46 -11.80
C ALA A 191 -8.44 -5.12 -10.76
N LYS A 192 -7.21 -4.60 -10.58
CA LYS A 192 -6.24 -5.05 -9.57
C LYS A 192 -6.53 -4.47 -8.18
N TYR A 193 -7.18 -3.30 -8.11
CA TYR A 193 -7.45 -2.57 -6.86
C TYR A 193 -8.92 -2.12 -6.75
N PRO A 194 -9.90 -3.05 -6.83
CA PRO A 194 -11.32 -2.70 -6.91
C PRO A 194 -11.81 -1.90 -5.69
N GLU A 195 -11.16 -2.05 -4.54
CA GLU A 195 -11.50 -1.30 -3.33
C GLU A 195 -11.15 0.20 -3.38
N TYR A 196 -10.39 0.65 -4.37
CA TYR A 196 -9.89 2.03 -4.50
C TYR A 196 -10.53 2.76 -5.70
N GLU A 197 -11.71 2.32 -6.15
CA GLU A 197 -12.49 3.02 -7.16
C GLU A 197 -12.89 4.45 -6.71
N ASP A 198 -13.14 4.62 -5.41
CA ASP A 198 -13.44 5.94 -4.82
C ASP A 198 -12.17 6.75 -4.53
N ASN A 199 -11.96 7.81 -5.31
CA ASN A 199 -10.84 8.74 -5.12
C ASN A 199 -10.78 9.38 -3.73
N LYS A 200 -11.92 9.52 -3.03
CA LYS A 200 -11.92 10.05 -1.65
C LYS A 200 -11.25 9.08 -0.67
N LYS A 201 -11.34 7.77 -0.91
CA LYS A 201 -10.61 6.77 -0.11
C LYS A 201 -9.10 6.91 -0.31
N ILE A 202 -8.65 7.04 -1.55
CA ILE A 202 -7.24 7.25 -1.89
C ILE A 202 -6.71 8.52 -1.21
N GLU A 203 -7.41 9.65 -1.34
CA GLU A 203 -7.02 10.91 -0.72
C GLU A 203 -6.94 10.81 0.81
N ARG A 204 -7.95 10.19 1.44
CA ARG A 204 -7.98 10.00 2.90
C ARG A 204 -6.78 9.18 3.38
N GLU A 205 -6.54 8.02 2.77
CA GLU A 205 -5.46 7.13 3.19
C GLU A 205 -4.07 7.72 2.90
N PHE A 206 -3.91 8.45 1.80
CA PHE A 206 -2.71 9.23 1.53
C PHE A 206 -2.44 10.27 2.61
N ASN A 207 -3.47 11.04 3.00
CA ASN A 207 -3.36 12.04 4.06
C ASN A 207 -3.09 11.40 5.43
N ASP A 208 -3.66 10.23 5.72
CA ASP A 208 -3.38 9.48 6.93
C ASP A 208 -1.90 9.04 7.00
N LEU A 209 -1.30 8.61 5.88
CA LEU A 209 0.13 8.30 5.84
C LEU A 209 1.02 9.52 6.13
N ILE A 210 0.64 10.71 5.64
CA ILE A 210 1.34 11.96 5.96
C ILE A 210 1.20 12.27 7.44
N LYS A 211 -0.03 12.25 7.96
CA LYS A 211 -0.35 12.58 9.35
C LYS A 211 0.36 11.65 10.34
N ASN A 212 0.45 10.37 10.01
CA ASN A 212 1.12 9.36 10.82
C ASN A 212 2.65 9.34 10.61
N GLY A 213 3.19 10.20 9.75
CA GLY A 213 4.62 10.32 9.51
C GLY A 213 5.24 9.12 8.80
N VAL A 214 4.43 8.32 8.09
CA VAL A 214 4.90 7.17 7.31
C VAL A 214 5.56 7.64 6.02
N ILE A 215 4.99 8.68 5.39
CA ILE A 215 5.54 9.33 4.20
C ILE A 215 5.83 10.80 4.49
N ALA A 216 6.84 11.35 3.84
CA ALA A 216 7.22 12.74 4.01
C ALA A 216 7.75 13.34 2.70
N LYS A 217 7.57 14.65 2.56
CA LYS A 217 8.34 15.41 1.58
C LYS A 217 9.73 15.66 2.13
N PRO A 218 10.79 15.38 1.35
CA PRO A 218 12.15 15.70 1.74
C PRO A 218 12.38 17.21 1.75
N LYS A 219 13.14 17.71 2.73
CA LYS A 219 13.50 19.13 2.82
C LYS A 219 14.79 19.39 2.07
N LEU A 220 14.67 19.66 0.77
CA LEU A 220 15.79 20.01 -0.11
C LEU A 220 15.86 21.52 -0.39
N GLU A 221 17.05 21.97 -0.79
CA GLU A 221 17.25 23.30 -1.40
C GLU A 221 16.42 23.48 -2.69
N PHE A 222 16.26 22.40 -3.45
CA PHE A 222 15.33 22.30 -4.58
C PHE A 222 14.17 21.38 -4.20
N SER A 223 13.04 21.96 -3.83
CA SER A 223 11.87 21.18 -3.38
C SER A 223 11.31 20.32 -4.52
N THR A 224 11.21 19.01 -4.29
CA THR A 224 10.34 18.14 -5.08
C THR A 224 8.92 18.18 -4.53
N THR A 225 7.92 17.98 -5.39
CA THR A 225 6.52 17.83 -4.98
C THR A 225 6.21 16.42 -4.47
N LEU A 226 7.12 15.47 -4.70
CA LEU A 226 6.97 14.05 -4.37
C LEU A 226 7.15 13.77 -2.87
N TYR A 227 6.42 12.76 -2.42
CA TYR A 227 6.57 12.11 -1.13
C TYR A 227 7.40 10.83 -1.28
N PHE A 228 8.06 10.46 -0.19
CA PHE A 228 8.84 9.24 -0.05
C PHE A 228 8.50 8.59 1.29
N PHE A 229 8.74 7.29 1.42
CA PHE A 229 8.73 6.66 2.74
C PHE A 229 9.78 7.30 3.64
N LYS A 230 9.36 7.71 4.83
CA LYS A 230 10.19 8.52 5.73
C LYS A 230 11.46 7.80 6.18
N ASP A 231 11.39 6.48 6.37
CA ASP A 231 12.53 5.61 6.71
C ASP A 231 13.58 5.50 5.59
N THR A 232 13.20 5.79 4.34
CA THR A 232 14.13 5.87 3.20
C THR A 232 14.78 7.24 3.02
N LEU A 233 14.43 8.23 3.87
CA LEU A 233 15.04 9.56 3.87
C LEU A 233 16.10 9.62 4.97
N ASN A 234 17.30 10.12 4.64
CA ASN A 234 18.34 10.36 5.65
C ASN A 234 17.85 11.41 6.66
N THR A 235 18.19 11.25 7.95
CA THR A 235 17.69 12.08 9.07
C THR A 235 18.00 13.57 8.87
N GLU A 236 19.12 13.89 8.23
CA GLU A 236 19.53 15.26 7.88
C GLU A 236 18.61 15.93 6.84
N LEU A 237 17.88 15.15 6.04
CA LEU A 237 16.88 15.63 5.07
C LEU A 237 15.51 15.89 5.73
N ILE A 238 15.36 15.58 7.02
CA ILE A 238 14.13 15.68 7.81
C ILE A 238 14.23 16.83 8.85
N GLU A 239 15.38 16.99 9.51
CA GLU A 239 15.59 17.94 10.62
C GLU A 239 16.50 19.12 10.27
N LYS A 240 15.90 20.22 9.78
CA LYS A 240 16.46 21.58 9.96
C LYS A 240 15.32 22.57 10.15
N THR A 241 14.79 22.65 11.38
CA THR A 241 14.23 23.89 11.99
C THR A 241 13.75 23.66 13.42
N GLU A 242 14.68 23.71 14.38
CA GLU A 242 14.39 24.26 15.73
C GLU A 242 15.47 25.23 16.25
N SER A 243 16.54 25.51 15.48
CA SER A 243 17.68 26.29 15.98
C SER A 243 18.05 27.53 15.15
N LYS A 244 17.11 28.16 14.42
CA LYS A 244 17.33 29.48 13.80
C LYS A 244 16.10 30.39 13.85
N SER A 245 15.50 30.57 15.03
CA SER A 245 14.65 31.71 15.37
C SER A 245 15.43 32.76 16.16
N ALA A 246 16.61 33.19 15.68
CA ALA A 246 17.32 34.36 16.22
C ALA A 246 18.45 34.80 15.27
N ASN A 247 18.09 35.47 14.17
CA ASN A 247 18.73 36.73 13.74
C ASN A 247 18.22 37.14 12.37
N GLN A 248 17.68 38.36 12.32
CA GLN A 248 17.26 39.04 11.11
C GLN A 248 18.46 39.54 10.29
N ASN A 249 18.17 39.78 9.00
CA ASN A 249 18.85 40.66 8.04
C ASN A 249 20.20 40.21 7.48
N VAL A 250 20.19 39.70 6.25
CA VAL A 250 20.59 40.40 5.00
C VAL A 250 20.27 39.45 3.83
N LEU A 251 19.54 39.91 2.82
CA LEU A 251 19.33 39.21 1.55
C LEU A 251 20.51 39.48 0.61
N PRO A 252 21.27 38.47 0.15
CA PRO A 252 22.07 38.59 -1.06
C PRO A 252 21.22 38.15 -2.27
N LYS A 253 21.00 39.08 -3.19
CA LYS A 253 20.53 38.79 -4.55
C LYS A 253 21.59 37.97 -5.28
N THR A 254 21.35 36.69 -5.49
CA THR A 254 21.76 35.97 -6.71
C THR A 254 20.79 34.81 -6.94
N LYS A 255 19.78 35.10 -7.76
CA LYS A 255 18.85 34.12 -8.33
C LYS A 255 19.54 33.32 -9.43
N GLN A 256 19.18 32.03 -9.50
CA GLN A 256 19.14 31.16 -10.69
C GLN A 256 20.46 30.89 -11.40
N ASN A 257 20.83 29.60 -11.53
CA ASN A 257 21.37 28.96 -12.75
C ASN A 257 22.13 27.65 -12.45
N TRP A 258 21.41 26.59 -12.05
CA TRP A 258 22.00 25.24 -12.10
C TRP A 258 21.52 24.44 -13.32
N TRP A 259 20.26 24.61 -13.75
CA TRP A 259 19.72 23.99 -14.96
C TRP A 259 20.45 24.41 -16.24
N LYS A 260 20.85 25.69 -16.38
CA LYS A 260 21.65 26.19 -17.52
C LYS A 260 23.04 25.55 -17.65
N LYS A 261 23.50 24.83 -16.63
CA LYS A 261 24.78 24.12 -16.64
C LYS A 261 24.65 22.68 -17.13
N LEU A 262 23.44 22.13 -17.14
CA LEU A 262 23.08 20.79 -17.62
C LEU A 262 22.40 20.83 -19.00
N PHE A 263 21.67 21.91 -19.28
CA PHE A 263 20.98 22.17 -20.53
C PHE A 263 21.61 23.42 -21.14
N GLY A 264 22.62 23.24 -22.00
CA GLY A 264 23.15 24.35 -22.81
C GLY A 264 22.04 25.01 -23.63
N ASP A 265 22.25 26.27 -24.02
CA ASP A 265 21.29 27.09 -24.76
C ASP A 265 20.70 26.40 -26.01
#